data_AF-A0A3D0S608-F1
#
_entry.id   AF-A0A3D0S608-F1
#
_cell.length_a   1.000
_cell.length_b   1.000
_cell.length_c   1.000
_cell.angle_alpha   90.00
_cell.angle_beta   90.00
_cell.angle_gamma   90.00
#
_symmetry.space_group_name_H-M   'P 1'
#
loop_
_entity.id
_entity.type
_entity.pdbx_description
1 polymer ?
#
loop_
_entity_poly.entity_id
_entity_poly.type
_entity_poly.pdbx_seq_one_letter_code
_entity_poly.pdbx_strand_id
1 'polypeptide(L)'
;GEETALLEGLEGRRGQPRLRPPFPAVAGLYASPTVINNVESIASVPSIIEHGAEWFASMGTEKSKGYGIFSLSGHVTKPGQYEAPLGITLRELIDLAGGMREGHTLKFWTPGGSSTPLLTDEHLDVPLGFEEVVAAGSMLGTRALQLFDDTTCVVRAVLRWTEFYKHESCGKCT
;
A
#
# COMPACT_ATOMS: atom_id res chain seq x y z
N GLY A 1 -6.53 -9.59 -1.35
CA GLY A 1 -7.97 -9.61 -1.01
C GLY A 1 -8.15 -9.21 0.44
N GLU A 2 -9.38 -8.93 0.86
CA GLU A 2 -9.69 -8.68 2.27
C GLU A 2 -9.49 -9.96 3.11
N GLU A 3 -8.98 -9.80 4.33
CA GLU A 3 -8.51 -10.89 5.20
C GLU A 3 -9.55 -12.02 5.38
N THR A 4 -10.79 -11.66 5.72
CA THR A 4 -11.85 -12.64 6.01
C THR A 4 -12.56 -13.13 4.74
N ALA A 5 -12.62 -12.30 3.70
CA ALA A 5 -13.11 -12.71 2.39
C ALA A 5 -12.17 -13.75 1.74
N LEU A 6 -10.86 -13.65 1.97
CA LEU A 6 -9.88 -14.65 1.56
C LEU A 6 -10.18 -16.02 2.18
N LEU A 7 -10.50 -16.04 3.48
CA LEU A 7 -10.89 -17.28 4.17
C LEU A 7 -12.14 -17.91 3.55
N GLU A 8 -13.18 -17.12 3.30
CA GLU A 8 -14.40 -17.61 2.65
C GLU A 8 -14.13 -18.18 1.26
N GLY A 9 -13.27 -17.52 0.48
CA GLY A 9 -12.83 -18.02 -0.83
C GLY A 9 -12.08 -19.35 -0.73
N LEU A 10 -11.16 -19.49 0.23
CA LEU A 10 -10.43 -20.74 0.48
C LEU A 10 -11.35 -21.88 0.96
N GLU A 11 -12.44 -21.55 1.65
CA GLU A 11 -13.48 -22.50 2.07
C GLU A 11 -14.49 -22.84 0.95
N GLY A 12 -14.29 -22.34 -0.27
CA GLY A 12 -15.15 -22.60 -1.42
C GLY A 12 -16.46 -21.81 -1.41
N ARG A 13 -16.57 -20.78 -0.56
CA ARG A 13 -17.72 -19.88 -0.49
C ARG A 13 -17.50 -18.63 -1.34
N ARG A 14 -18.54 -17.82 -1.50
CA ARG A 14 -18.40 -16.47 -2.08
C ARG A 14 -17.46 -15.66 -1.17
N GLY A 15 -16.51 -14.93 -1.76
CA GLY A 15 -15.54 -14.07 -1.05
C GLY A 15 -16.18 -12.83 -0.41
N GLN A 16 -17.14 -13.04 0.49
CA GLN A 16 -17.80 -12.00 1.26
C GLN A 16 -17.17 -11.93 2.65
N PRO A 17 -16.73 -10.76 3.13
CA PRO A 17 -16.03 -10.66 4.41
C PRO A 17 -16.92 -11.10 5.58
N ARG A 18 -16.32 -11.71 6.59
CA ARG A 18 -17.01 -12.10 7.84
C ARG A 18 -17.13 -10.88 8.76
N LEU A 19 -18.24 -10.79 9.48
CA LEU A 19 -18.36 -9.81 10.56
C LEU A 19 -17.47 -10.26 11.72
N ARG A 20 -16.77 -9.32 12.34
CA ARG A 20 -16.04 -9.54 13.60
C ARG A 20 -16.97 -9.18 14.75
N PRO A 21 -16.99 -9.94 15.88
CA PRO A 21 -16.26 -11.18 16.20
C PRO A 21 -16.93 -12.48 15.65
N PRO A 22 -16.20 -13.63 15.58
CA PRO A 22 -14.82 -13.86 16.06
C PRO A 22 -13.73 -13.34 15.10
N PHE A 23 -12.54 -13.07 15.65
CA PHE A 23 -11.35 -12.73 14.86
C PHE A 23 -10.71 -13.99 14.26
N PRO A 24 -10.07 -13.92 13.07
CA PRO A 24 -9.40 -15.06 12.43
C PRO A 24 -8.37 -15.77 13.31
N ALA A 25 -7.65 -15.01 14.15
CA ALA A 25 -6.67 -15.56 15.08
C ALA A 25 -7.28 -16.52 16.13
N VAL A 26 -8.59 -16.42 16.39
CA VAL A 26 -9.34 -17.33 17.26
C VAL A 26 -10.06 -18.41 16.43
N ALA A 27 -10.77 -18.00 15.39
CA ALA A 27 -11.51 -18.88 14.49
C ALA A 27 -11.49 -18.33 13.06
N GLY A 28 -10.52 -18.77 12.27
CA GLY A 28 -10.27 -18.37 10.90
C GLY A 28 -10.64 -19.45 9.89
N LEU A 29 -9.65 -19.96 9.16
CA LEU A 29 -9.82 -20.97 8.11
C LEU A 29 -10.35 -22.28 8.71
N TYR A 30 -11.45 -22.80 8.18
CA TYR A 30 -12.10 -24.02 8.66
C TYR A 30 -12.38 -23.98 10.18
N ALA A 31 -12.73 -22.79 10.69
CA ALA A 31 -12.93 -22.50 12.12
C ALA A 31 -11.72 -22.77 13.01
N SER A 32 -10.52 -22.88 12.44
CA SER A 32 -9.26 -23.05 13.18
C SER A 32 -8.53 -21.72 13.37
N PRO A 33 -7.78 -21.53 14.47
CA PRO A 33 -6.92 -20.36 14.66
C PRO A 33 -6.02 -20.12 13.43
N THR A 34 -6.12 -18.95 12.82
CA THR A 34 -5.39 -18.62 11.59
C THR A 34 -4.79 -17.22 11.68
N VAL A 35 -3.48 -17.12 11.45
CA VAL A 35 -2.77 -15.83 11.32
C VAL A 35 -2.61 -15.53 9.83
N ILE A 36 -3.12 -14.39 9.39
CA ILE A 36 -3.08 -13.98 7.98
C ILE A 36 -2.09 -12.84 7.86
N ASN A 37 -1.10 -13.01 6.97
CA ASN A 37 -0.09 -12.00 6.71
C ASN A 37 -0.02 -11.72 5.20
N ASN A 38 0.36 -10.50 4.84
CA ASN A 38 0.76 -10.20 3.46
C ASN A 38 2.03 -10.99 3.10
N VAL A 39 2.19 -11.32 1.82
CA VAL A 39 3.37 -12.03 1.30
C VAL A 39 4.66 -11.30 1.66
N GLU A 40 4.70 -9.97 1.54
CA GLU A 40 5.88 -9.18 1.88
C GLU A 40 6.26 -9.32 3.37
N SER A 41 5.26 -9.32 4.27
CA SER A 41 5.49 -9.51 5.69
C SER A 41 6.07 -10.88 6.01
N ILE A 42 5.63 -11.95 5.33
CA ILE A 42 6.19 -13.29 5.51
C ILE A 42 7.58 -13.38 4.88
N ALA A 43 7.76 -12.79 3.70
CA ALA A 43 9.01 -12.85 2.95
C ALA A 43 10.17 -12.11 3.62
N SER A 44 9.89 -11.14 4.51
CA SER A 44 10.93 -10.46 5.29
C SER A 44 11.42 -11.28 6.50
N VAL A 45 10.63 -12.24 6.99
CA VAL A 45 10.94 -13.03 8.20
C VAL A 45 12.28 -13.78 8.08
N PRO A 46 12.61 -14.48 6.99
CA PRO A 46 13.90 -15.15 6.85
C PRO A 46 15.08 -14.21 7.05
N SER A 47 15.08 -13.04 6.41
CA SER A 47 16.15 -12.05 6.53
C SER A 47 16.26 -11.47 7.94
N ILE A 48 15.13 -11.29 8.63
CA ILE A 48 15.09 -10.84 10.03
C ILE A 48 15.69 -11.90 10.97
N ILE A 49 15.39 -13.19 10.75
CA ILE A 49 15.95 -14.29 11.54
C ILE A 49 17.46 -14.41 11.31
N GLU A 50 17.89 -14.28 10.06
CA GLU A 50 19.30 -14.44 9.66
C GLU A 50 20.19 -13.31 10.19
N HIS A 51 19.76 -12.05 10.07
CA HIS A 51 20.58 -10.89 10.43
C HIS A 51 20.24 -10.30 11.80
N GLY A 52 19.14 -10.74 12.43
CA GLY A 52 18.67 -10.27 13.72
C GLY A 52 17.70 -9.09 13.64
N ALA A 53 16.90 -8.93 14.70
CA ALA A 53 15.91 -7.86 14.80
C ALA A 53 16.53 -6.46 14.84
N GLU A 54 17.72 -6.31 15.42
CA GLU A 54 18.44 -5.03 15.48
C GLU A 54 18.86 -4.55 14.10
N TRP A 55 19.31 -5.46 13.22
CA TRP A 55 19.61 -5.15 11.83
C TRP A 55 18.37 -4.60 11.12
N PHE A 56 17.23 -5.28 11.24
CA PHE A 56 15.99 -4.82 10.61
C PHE A 56 15.56 -3.47 11.18
N ALA A 57 15.68 -3.27 12.50
CA ALA A 57 15.32 -2.04 13.18
C ALA A 57 16.29 -0.87 12.97
N SER A 58 17.50 -1.12 12.44
CA SER A 58 18.45 -0.09 12.04
C SER A 58 18.05 0.62 10.74
N MET A 59 17.15 0.00 9.96
CA MET A 59 16.49 0.63 8.81
C MET A 59 15.15 1.22 9.23
N GLY A 60 14.67 2.19 8.48
CA GLY A 60 13.37 2.79 8.72
C GLY A 60 13.43 4.06 9.58
N THR A 61 12.26 4.47 10.08
CA THR A 61 12.12 5.57 11.06
C THR A 61 12.13 5.02 12.49
N GLU A 62 11.89 5.87 13.50
CA GLU A 62 11.73 5.40 14.88
C GLU A 62 10.50 4.49 15.03
N LYS A 63 9.40 4.83 14.36
CA LYS A 63 8.10 4.14 14.50
C LYS A 63 7.83 3.14 13.39
N SER A 64 8.44 3.33 12.22
CA SER A 64 8.29 2.46 11.05
C SER A 64 9.62 1.78 10.72
N LYS A 65 9.88 0.61 11.32
CA LYS A 65 11.15 -0.13 11.21
C LYS A 65 11.25 -0.97 9.94
N GLY A 66 12.48 -1.12 9.44
CA GLY A 66 12.80 -1.98 8.32
C GLY A 66 12.70 -1.30 6.96
N TYR A 67 12.58 -2.13 5.94
CA TYR A 67 12.42 -1.73 4.56
C TYR A 67 11.06 -2.19 4.03
N GLY A 68 10.74 -1.78 2.81
CA GLY A 68 9.90 -2.62 1.98
C GLY A 68 9.78 -2.11 0.57
N ILE A 69 8.80 -2.65 -0.12
CA ILE A 69 8.68 -2.56 -1.56
C ILE A 69 7.68 -1.47 -1.91
N PHE A 70 8.17 -0.46 -2.61
CA PHE A 70 7.40 0.67 -3.14
C PHE A 70 7.13 0.42 -4.62
N SER A 71 5.85 0.17 -4.97
CA SER A 71 5.45 -0.02 -6.36
C SER A 71 5.15 1.32 -7.01
N LEU A 72 6.08 1.84 -7.80
CA LEU A 72 5.89 3.09 -8.55
C LEU A 72 5.18 2.80 -9.87
N SER A 73 4.05 3.47 -10.07
CA SER A 73 3.22 3.36 -11.27
C SER A 73 2.71 4.73 -11.72
N GLY A 74 2.12 4.79 -12.92
CA GLY A 74 1.58 6.03 -13.49
C GLY A 74 2.61 6.80 -14.31
N HIS A 75 2.62 8.12 -14.19
CA HIS A 75 3.35 9.05 -15.06
C HIS A 75 4.79 9.31 -14.59
N VAL A 76 5.55 8.25 -14.36
CA VAL A 76 6.98 8.28 -13.98
C VAL A 76 7.83 7.66 -15.10
N THR A 77 9.09 8.07 -15.26
CA THR A 77 9.96 7.62 -16.37
C THR A 77 10.24 6.12 -16.33
N LYS A 78 10.53 5.56 -15.14
CA LYS A 78 10.79 4.12 -14.94
C LYS A 78 9.84 3.53 -13.90
N PRO A 79 8.59 3.19 -14.25
CA PRO A 79 7.69 2.51 -13.34
C PRO A 79 8.27 1.13 -12.96
N GLY A 80 8.07 0.71 -11.72
CA GLY A 80 8.71 -0.51 -11.23
C GLY A 80 8.56 -0.71 -9.73
N GLN A 81 9.29 -1.71 -9.22
CA GLN A 81 9.38 -2.03 -7.80
C GLN A 81 10.69 -1.49 -7.25
N TYR A 82 10.61 -0.69 -6.19
CA TYR A 82 11.76 -0.09 -5.54
C TYR A 82 11.78 -0.55 -4.09
N GLU A 83 12.83 -1.25 -3.69
CA GLU A 83 13.04 -1.62 -2.29
C GLU A 83 13.83 -0.53 -1.59
N ALA A 84 13.29 -0.01 -0.49
CA ALA A 84 13.93 1.07 0.26
C ALA A 84 13.56 1.01 1.75
N PRO A 85 14.38 1.61 2.63
CA PRO A 85 14.02 1.82 4.02
C PRO A 85 12.70 2.60 4.14
N LEU A 86 11.88 2.24 5.13
CA LEU A 86 10.71 3.05 5.47
C LEU A 86 11.15 4.47 5.87
N GLY A 87 10.40 5.49 5.46
CA GLY A 87 10.79 6.89 5.63
C GLY A 87 11.54 7.50 4.44
N ILE A 88 11.89 6.73 3.40
CA ILE A 88 12.21 7.32 2.08
C ILE A 88 11.09 8.26 1.63
N THR A 89 11.41 9.32 0.91
CA THR A 89 10.45 10.29 0.40
C THR A 89 9.99 9.96 -1.01
N LEU A 90 8.83 10.49 -1.43
CA LEU A 90 8.40 10.36 -2.83
C LEU A 90 9.40 11.05 -3.77
N ARG A 91 10.01 12.16 -3.36
CA ARG A 91 11.03 12.86 -4.14
C ARG A 91 12.19 11.93 -4.49
N GLU A 92 12.76 11.26 -3.50
CA GLU A 92 13.85 10.31 -3.70
C GLU A 92 13.45 9.15 -4.61
N LEU A 93 12.24 8.62 -4.45
CA LEU A 93 11.72 7.56 -5.31
C LEU A 93 11.52 8.02 -6.77
N ILE A 94 11.04 9.26 -6.99
CA ILE A 94 10.92 9.84 -8.33
C ILE A 94 12.31 10.01 -8.96
N ASP A 95 13.30 10.48 -8.21
CA ASP A 95 14.67 10.64 -8.68
C ASP A 95 15.29 9.29 -9.09
N LEU A 96 15.11 8.25 -8.26
CA LEU A 96 15.50 6.87 -8.59
C LEU A 96 14.82 6.35 -9.85
N ALA A 97 13.56 6.71 -10.05
CA ALA A 97 12.79 6.34 -11.23
C ALA A 97 13.09 7.19 -12.48
N GLY A 98 14.02 8.15 -12.40
CA GLY A 98 14.43 8.99 -13.52
C GLY A 98 13.47 10.15 -13.81
N GLY A 99 12.75 10.62 -12.79
CA GLY A 99 11.85 11.76 -12.88
C GLY A 99 10.42 11.40 -13.30
N MET A 100 9.59 12.44 -13.36
CA MET A 100 8.27 12.36 -13.98
C MET A 100 8.40 12.17 -15.50
N ARG A 101 7.31 11.75 -16.15
CA ARG A 101 7.21 11.69 -17.61
C ARG A 101 7.71 13.01 -18.24
N GLU A 102 8.47 12.89 -19.33
CA GLU A 102 9.16 14.02 -19.96
C GLU A 102 8.24 15.21 -20.23
N GLY A 103 8.68 16.40 -19.81
CA GLY A 103 7.96 17.67 -20.00
C GLY A 103 6.80 17.91 -19.04
N HIS A 104 6.55 17.02 -18.09
CA HIS A 104 5.41 17.08 -17.19
C HIS A 104 5.80 17.15 -15.71
N THR A 105 4.91 17.72 -14.90
CA THR A 105 5.09 17.86 -13.45
C THR A 105 4.05 17.06 -12.69
N LEU A 106 4.41 16.62 -11.47
CA LEU A 106 3.48 15.92 -10.60
C LEU A 106 2.29 16.82 -10.25
N LYS A 107 1.07 16.30 -10.42
CA LYS A 107 -0.17 16.97 -10.03
C LYS A 107 -0.75 16.41 -8.76
N PHE A 108 -0.82 15.08 -8.67
CA PHE A 108 -1.28 14.36 -7.49
C PHE A 108 -0.80 12.92 -7.52
N TRP A 109 -0.87 12.26 -6.36
CA TRP A 109 -0.48 10.87 -6.22
C TRP A 109 -1.22 10.20 -5.06
N THR A 110 -1.12 8.88 -4.97
CA THR A 110 -1.60 8.10 -3.82
C THR A 110 -0.47 7.28 -3.23
N PRO A 111 -0.30 7.23 -1.89
CA PRO A 111 0.75 6.44 -1.25
C PRO A 111 0.47 4.92 -1.22
N GLY A 112 -0.79 4.51 -1.06
CA GLY A 112 -1.14 3.09 -0.87
C GLY A 112 -2.12 2.54 -1.90
N GLY A 113 -2.18 3.13 -3.08
CA GLY A 113 -3.12 2.82 -4.15
C GLY A 113 -4.40 3.66 -4.07
N SER A 114 -5.45 3.23 -4.78
CA SER A 114 -6.70 3.99 -4.88
C SER A 114 -7.49 4.07 -3.56
N SER A 115 -7.09 3.34 -2.52
CA SER A 115 -7.80 3.25 -1.23
C SER A 115 -7.31 4.29 -0.22
N THR A 116 -6.40 5.17 -0.63
CA THR A 116 -5.76 6.17 0.25
C THR A 116 -6.09 7.58 -0.24
N PRO A 117 -6.27 8.56 0.66
CA PRO A 117 -6.44 9.96 0.28
C PRO A 117 -5.34 10.44 -0.66
N LEU A 118 -5.71 11.31 -1.61
CA LEU A 118 -4.79 11.92 -2.57
C LEU A 118 -3.83 12.87 -1.86
N LEU A 119 -2.57 12.82 -2.27
CA LEU A 119 -1.54 13.78 -1.89
C LEU A 119 -1.10 14.58 -3.13
N THR A 120 -0.48 15.73 -2.90
CA THR A 120 0.00 16.66 -3.93
C THR A 120 1.53 16.75 -3.91
N ASP A 121 2.08 17.60 -4.77
CA ASP A 121 3.50 17.96 -4.80
C ASP A 121 4.00 18.60 -3.49
N GLU A 122 3.12 19.25 -2.71
CA GLU A 122 3.44 19.75 -1.37
C GLU A 122 3.91 18.65 -0.39
N HIS A 123 3.59 17.38 -0.69
CA HIS A 123 3.86 16.24 0.17
C HIS A 123 5.06 15.40 -0.30
N LEU A 124 5.84 15.88 -1.28
CA LEU A 124 6.97 15.13 -1.86
C LEU A 124 8.03 14.73 -0.83
N ASP A 125 8.23 15.56 0.19
CA ASP A 125 9.24 15.41 1.23
C ASP A 125 8.69 14.80 2.53
N VAL A 126 7.41 14.37 2.54
CA VAL A 126 6.86 13.61 3.67
C VAL A 126 7.55 12.24 3.70
N PRO A 127 8.20 11.85 4.82
CA PRO A 127 8.77 10.51 4.95
C PRO A 127 7.68 9.45 4.78
N LEU A 128 7.94 8.42 3.95
CA LEU A 128 7.00 7.32 3.76
C LEU A 128 7.09 6.30 4.92
N GLY A 129 6.69 6.76 6.10
CA GLY A 129 6.38 5.94 7.27
C GLY A 129 4.88 5.96 7.58
N PHE A 130 4.40 5.00 8.38
CA PHE A 130 2.96 4.85 8.65
C PHE A 130 2.39 6.07 9.37
N GLU A 131 3.07 6.56 10.39
CA GLU A 131 2.62 7.69 11.20
C GLU A 131 2.76 9.02 10.46
N GLU A 132 3.84 9.21 9.71
CA GLU A 132 4.14 10.44 8.99
C GLU A 132 3.13 10.66 7.85
N VAL A 133 2.78 9.61 7.10
CA VAL A 133 1.76 9.70 6.05
C VAL A 133 0.35 9.90 6.61
N VAL A 134 0.06 9.34 7.80
CA VAL A 134 -1.19 9.64 8.52
C VAL A 134 -1.24 11.10 8.96
N ALA A 135 -0.13 11.65 9.47
CA ALA A 135 -0.03 13.06 9.83
C ALA A 135 -0.21 14.00 8.62
N ALA A 136 0.17 13.54 7.42
CA ALA A 136 -0.09 14.23 6.16
C ALA A 136 -1.54 14.07 5.63
N GLY A 137 -2.44 13.42 6.38
CA GLY A 137 -3.85 13.28 6.02
C GLY A 137 -4.15 12.12 5.06
N SER A 138 -3.22 11.17 4.89
CA SER A 138 -3.42 9.97 4.07
C SER A 138 -3.11 8.68 4.86
N MET A 139 -2.77 7.58 4.17
CA MET A 139 -2.31 6.35 4.78
C MET A 139 -1.34 5.62 3.85
N LEU A 140 -0.27 5.04 4.36
CA LEU A 140 0.77 4.42 3.52
C LEU A 140 0.27 3.16 2.77
N GLY A 141 -0.69 2.44 3.38
CA GLY A 141 -1.39 1.31 2.75
C GLY A 141 -0.43 0.24 2.23
N THR A 142 -0.62 -0.14 0.96
CA THR A 142 0.18 -1.19 0.29
C THR A 142 1.51 -0.69 -0.27
N ARG A 143 1.82 0.61 -0.15
CA ARG A 143 2.93 1.26 -0.85
C ARG A 143 2.87 1.12 -2.37
N ALA A 144 1.65 1.00 -2.92
CA ALA A 144 1.40 1.06 -4.34
C ALA A 144 1.23 2.52 -4.79
N LEU A 145 2.35 3.21 -5.03
CA LEU A 145 2.37 4.61 -5.40
C LEU A 145 1.88 4.81 -6.84
N GLN A 146 0.81 5.59 -6.99
CA GLN A 146 0.26 5.95 -8.31
C GLN A 146 0.49 7.44 -8.54
N LEU A 147 1.36 7.79 -9.47
CA LEU A 147 1.74 9.18 -9.77
C LEU A 147 1.00 9.68 -11.00
N PHE A 148 0.42 10.88 -10.92
CA PHE A 148 -0.32 11.50 -12.01
C PHE A 148 0.20 12.91 -12.26
N ASP A 149 0.53 13.19 -13.51
CA ASP A 149 1.06 14.48 -13.92
C ASP A 149 -0.04 15.52 -14.27
N ASP A 150 0.38 16.73 -14.61
CA ASP A 150 -0.46 17.91 -14.90
C ASP A 150 -1.54 17.66 -15.96
N THR A 151 -1.30 16.71 -16.88
CA THR A 151 -2.22 16.32 -17.96
C THR A 151 -3.45 15.54 -17.48
N THR A 152 -3.43 15.03 -16.24
CA THR A 152 -4.47 14.14 -15.74
C THR A 152 -5.68 14.89 -15.21
N CYS A 153 -6.88 14.49 -15.61
CA CYS A 153 -8.13 14.93 -14.98
C CYS A 153 -8.37 14.14 -13.68
N VAL A 154 -8.24 14.81 -12.53
CA VAL A 154 -8.42 14.19 -11.20
C VAL A 154 -9.81 13.56 -11.06
N VAL A 155 -10.86 14.26 -11.50
CA VAL A 155 -12.25 13.77 -11.46
C VAL A 155 -12.41 12.47 -12.24
N ARG A 156 -11.76 12.35 -13.40
CA ARG A 156 -11.80 11.13 -14.21
C ARG A 156 -11.04 9.98 -13.54
N ALA A 157 -9.89 10.25 -12.92
CA ALA A 157 -9.13 9.25 -12.18
C ALA A 157 -9.98 8.70 -11.01
N VAL A 158 -10.57 9.59 -10.22
CA VAL A 158 -11.46 9.22 -9.11
C VAL A 158 -12.68 8.46 -9.61
N LEU A 159 -13.32 8.89 -10.70
CA LEU A 159 -14.44 8.16 -11.30
C LEU A 159 -14.04 6.71 -11.67
N ARG A 160 -12.87 6.50 -12.26
CA ARG A 160 -12.38 5.16 -12.57
C ARG A 160 -12.16 4.31 -11.32
N TRP A 161 -11.62 4.89 -10.25
CA TRP A 161 -11.52 4.18 -8.97
C TRP A 161 -12.87 3.86 -8.37
N THR A 162 -13.84 4.77 -8.43
CA THR A 162 -15.22 4.51 -7.98
C THR A 162 -15.89 3.40 -8.81
N GLU A 163 -15.70 3.38 -10.13
CA GLU A 163 -16.18 2.30 -11.00
C GLU A 163 -15.53 0.96 -10.65
N PHE A 164 -14.22 0.96 -10.36
CA PHE A 164 -13.50 -0.21 -9.86
C PHE A 164 -14.10 -0.71 -8.55
N TYR A 165 -14.30 0.16 -7.55
CA TYR A 165 -14.92 -0.24 -6.29
C TYR A 165 -16.36 -0.72 -6.45
N LYS A 166 -17.12 -0.13 -7.36
CA LYS A 166 -18.47 -0.60 -7.70
C LYS A 166 -18.43 -2.01 -8.30
N HIS A 167 -17.46 -2.28 -9.19
CA HIS A 167 -17.32 -3.58 -9.85
C HIS A 167 -16.83 -4.66 -8.89
N GLU A 168 -15.81 -4.36 -8.09
CA GLU A 168 -15.15 -5.30 -7.17
C GLU A 168 -15.84 -5.43 -5.80
N SER A 169 -16.91 -4.65 -5.55
CA SER A 169 -17.67 -4.75 -4.31
C SER A 169 -18.31 -6.12 -4.17
N CYS A 170 -18.13 -6.76 -3.01
CA CYS A 170 -18.78 -8.03 -2.68
C CYS A 170 -20.31 -7.92 -2.52
N GLY A 171 -20.86 -6.69 -2.47
CA GLY A 171 -22.28 -6.40 -2.39
C GLY A 171 -22.96 -6.78 -1.07
N LYS A 172 -22.20 -7.00 0.01
CA LYS A 172 -22.75 -7.47 1.29
C LYS A 172 -23.46 -6.38 2.11
N CYS A 173 -22.97 -5.14 2.07
CA CYS A 173 -23.48 -4.03 2.88
C CYS A 173 -24.23 -3.02 2.01
N THR A 174 -25.29 -2.42 2.56
CA THR A 174 -26.10 -1.34 1.96
C THR A 174 -25.66 0.02 2.44
#